data_AF-A0A7G6VW45-F1
#
_entry.id   AF-A0A7G6VW45-F1
#
_cell.length_a   1.000
_cell.length_b   1.000
_cell.length_c   1.000
_cell.angle_alpha   90.00
_cell.angle_beta   90.00
_cell.angle_gamma   90.00
#
_symmetry.space_group_name_H-M   'P 1'
#
loop_
_entity.id
_entity.type
_entity.pdbx_description
1 polymer ?
#
loop_
_entity_poly.entity_id
_entity_poly.type
_entity_poly.pdbx_seq_one_letter_code
_entity_poly.pdbx_strand_id
1 'polypeptide(L)'
;MADVDVLLGAADARRILPAIGIEPRPGPPHPAFQSGIFGIWTEAALPIEFMADFQHRSSGSWLTVRPSTRRPAQIGQTMVFIPEKAELEAMLVAFGRPKDLQRARSLAGRS
;
A
#
# COMPACT_ATOMS: atom_id res chain seq x y z
N MET A 1 11.69 -8.96 5.19
CA MET A 1 10.73 -8.85 6.32
C MET A 1 9.35 -8.64 5.72
N ALA A 2 8.31 -9.22 6.33
CA ALA A 2 6.93 -9.08 5.85
C ALA A 2 6.28 -7.86 6.53
N ASP A 3 5.54 -7.08 5.75
CA ASP A 3 4.83 -5.86 6.10
C ASP A 3 3.41 -5.92 5.51
N VAL A 4 2.49 -5.12 6.07
CA VAL A 4 1.16 -4.89 5.51
C VAL A 4 1.11 -3.47 4.97
N ASP A 5 0.92 -3.33 3.67
CA ASP A 5 0.77 -2.03 3.01
C ASP A 5 -0.71 -1.61 2.96
N VAL A 6 -1.05 -0.42 3.49
CA VAL A 6 -2.40 0.14 3.47
C VAL A 6 -2.41 1.47 2.73
N LEU A 7 -3.14 1.51 1.61
CA LEU A 7 -3.43 2.74 0.87
C LEU A 7 -4.74 3.35 1.38
N LEU A 8 -4.72 4.65 1.63
CA LEU A 8 -5.88 5.41 2.10
C LEU A 8 -5.86 6.85 1.59
N GLY A 9 -6.99 7.53 1.62
CA GLY A 9 -7.06 8.96 1.30
C GLY A 9 -6.45 9.82 2.42
N ALA A 10 -5.96 11.02 2.09
CA ALA A 10 -5.39 11.92 3.08
C ALA A 10 -6.37 12.30 4.21
N ALA A 11 -7.66 12.46 3.89
CA ALA A 11 -8.69 12.72 4.90
C ALA A 11 -8.83 11.57 5.90
N ASP A 12 -8.84 10.32 5.42
CA ASP A 12 -8.88 9.14 6.28
C ASP A 12 -7.60 8.98 7.08
N ALA A 13 -6.43 9.23 6.50
CA ALA A 13 -5.16 9.16 7.22
C ALA A 13 -5.12 10.14 8.40
N ARG A 14 -5.55 11.39 8.20
CA ARG A 14 -5.60 12.41 9.26
C ARG A 14 -6.57 12.05 10.38
N ARG A 15 -7.61 11.27 10.09
CA ARG A 15 -8.61 10.83 11.07
C ARG A 15 -8.18 9.56 11.80
N ILE A 16 -7.69 8.57 11.06
CA ILE A 16 -7.42 7.22 11.58
C ILE A 16 -6.12 7.18 12.36
N LEU A 17 -5.03 7.73 11.82
CA LEU A 17 -3.70 7.57 12.41
C LEU A 17 -3.63 8.11 13.86
N PRO A 18 -4.09 9.34 14.17
CA PRO A 18 -4.05 9.82 15.56
C PRO A 18 -4.97 9.03 16.49
N ALA A 19 -6.10 8.53 15.98
CA ALA A 19 -7.05 7.73 16.77
C ALA A 19 -6.48 6.39 17.23
N ILE A 20 -5.42 5.90 16.57
CA ILE A 20 -4.68 4.69 16.94
C ILE A 20 -3.28 5.01 17.49
N GLY A 21 -3.03 6.26 17.90
CA GLY A 21 -1.77 6.67 18.53
C GLY A 21 -0.58 6.82 17.57
N ILE A 22 -0.83 6.93 16.26
CA ILE A 22 0.21 7.10 15.24
C ILE A 22 0.24 8.56 14.79
N GLU A 23 1.39 9.19 14.93
CA GLU A 23 1.59 10.56 14.43
C GLU A 23 1.75 10.57 12.89
N PRO A 24 0.89 11.29 12.15
CA PRO A 24 1.02 11.42 10.70
C PRO A 24 2.28 12.22 10.33
N ARG A 25 3.11 11.69 9.43
CA ARG A 25 4.33 12.36 8.93
C ARG A 25 4.43 12.31 7.41
N PRO A 26 5.23 13.15 6.74
CA PRO A 26 5.57 12.93 5.35
C PRO A 26 6.23 11.56 5.15
N GLY A 27 6.04 10.96 3.97
CA GLY A 27 6.73 9.73 3.59
C GLY A 27 8.26 9.90 3.64
N PRO A 28 9.01 8.84 3.97
CA PRO A 28 10.47 8.89 3.95
C PRO A 28 10.96 9.20 2.52
N PRO A 29 12.10 9.90 2.36
CA PRO A 29 12.68 10.15 1.05
C PRO A 29 12.95 8.83 0.32
N HIS A 30 12.40 8.67 -0.89
CA HIS A 30 12.67 7.50 -1.72
C HIS A 30 12.69 7.91 -3.21
N PRO A 31 13.67 7.43 -4.02
CA PRO A 31 13.82 7.87 -5.41
C PRO A 31 12.67 7.44 -6.34
N ALA A 32 11.95 6.39 -5.96
CA ALA A 32 10.87 5.79 -6.76
C ALA A 32 9.47 5.87 -6.12
N PHE A 33 9.34 6.31 -4.86
CA PHE A 33 8.06 6.34 -4.15
C PHE A 33 7.96 7.60 -3.30
N GLN A 34 6.76 8.12 -3.14
CA GLN A 34 6.47 9.17 -2.17
C GLN A 34 5.02 9.05 -1.70
N SER A 35 4.78 9.49 -0.47
CA SER A 35 3.44 9.67 0.08
C SER A 35 3.36 11.03 0.77
N GLY A 36 2.23 11.70 0.61
CA GLY A 36 1.97 12.96 1.31
C GLY A 36 1.83 12.75 2.82
N ILE A 37 1.25 11.62 3.23
CA ILE A 37 1.13 11.20 4.63
C ILE A 37 1.56 9.74 4.76
N PHE A 38 2.29 9.46 5.82
CA PHE A 38 2.84 8.17 6.16
C PHE A 38 2.71 7.93 7.67
N GLY A 39 2.45 6.67 8.03
CA GLY A 39 2.41 6.20 9.41
C GLY A 39 2.83 4.74 9.45
N ILE A 40 3.43 4.32 10.56
CA ILE A 40 3.75 2.91 10.79
C ILE A 40 3.14 2.49 12.12
N TRP A 41 2.38 1.41 12.11
CA TRP A 41 1.94 0.74 13.33
C TRP A 41 2.81 -0.49 13.58
N THR A 42 3.52 -0.50 14.70
CA THR A 42 4.46 -1.57 15.05
C THR A 42 3.97 -2.48 16.18
N GLU A 43 2.82 -2.19 16.79
CA GLU A 43 2.27 -3.01 17.89
C GLU A 43 1.47 -4.22 17.40
N ALA A 44 1.22 -4.31 16.08
CA ALA A 44 0.60 -5.46 15.45
C ALA A 44 1.62 -6.60 15.22
N ALA A 45 1.12 -7.81 14.94
CA ALA A 45 1.97 -8.98 14.68
C ALA A 45 2.91 -8.81 13.48
N LEU A 46 2.54 -7.93 12.53
CA LEU A 46 3.40 -7.46 11.44
C LEU A 46 3.33 -5.92 11.41
N PRO A 47 4.43 -5.24 11.04
CA PRO A 47 4.38 -3.80 10.80
C PRO A 47 3.35 -3.46 9.73
N ILE A 48 2.53 -2.44 10.01
CA ILE A 48 1.54 -1.92 9.06
C ILE A 48 1.99 -0.54 8.61
N GLU A 49 2.24 -0.36 7.32
CA GLU A 49 2.58 0.91 6.71
C GLU A 49 1.33 1.54 6.08
N PHE A 50 0.98 2.73 6.54
CA PHE A 50 -0.11 3.53 6.00
C PHE A 50 0.45 4.59 5.06
N MET A 51 -0.05 4.66 3.84
CA MET A 51 0.41 5.58 2.81
C MET A 51 -0.78 6.32 2.19
N ALA A 52 -0.85 7.63 2.44
CA ALA A 52 -1.84 8.51 1.82
C ALA A 52 -1.24 9.35 0.69
N ASP A 53 -2.03 9.56 -0.35
CA ASP A 53 -1.60 10.20 -1.60
C ASP A 53 -0.32 9.56 -2.15
N PHE A 54 -0.29 8.22 -2.14
CA PHE A 54 0.86 7.45 -2.58
C PHE A 54 1.11 7.60 -4.08
N GLN A 55 2.37 7.80 -4.46
CA GLN A 55 2.80 7.94 -5.83
C GLN A 55 4.05 7.09 -6.07
N HIS A 56 4.17 6.58 -7.29
CA HIS A 56 5.38 5.92 -7.75
C HIS A 56 5.96 6.66 -8.96
N ARG A 57 7.26 6.56 -9.15
CA ARG A 57 7.94 7.19 -10.28
C ARG A 57 7.93 6.26 -11.49
N SER A 58 7.45 6.75 -12.63
CA SER A 58 7.43 6.01 -13.89
C SER A 58 7.78 6.96 -15.04
N SER A 59 8.74 6.57 -15.88
CA SER A 59 9.20 7.34 -17.06
C SER A 59 9.48 8.83 -16.77
N GLY A 60 10.08 9.12 -15.61
CA GLY A 60 10.42 10.48 -15.19
C GLY A 60 9.30 11.26 -14.49
N SER A 61 8.07 10.74 -14.48
CA SER A 61 6.89 11.37 -13.87
C SER A 61 6.44 10.67 -12.59
N TRP A 62 5.78 11.43 -11.70
CA TRP A 62 5.10 10.87 -10.53
C TRP A 62 3.68 10.48 -10.91
N LEU A 63 3.34 9.20 -10.74
CA LEU A 63 2.01 8.66 -11.00
C LEU A 63 1.34 8.28 -9.68
N THR A 64 0.17 8.85 -9.44
CA THR A 64 -0.65 8.53 -8.27
C THR A 64 -1.13 7.10 -8.34
N VAL A 65 -0.95 6.37 -7.24
CA VAL A 65 -1.39 4.99 -7.09
C VAL A 65 -2.77 4.99 -6.47
N ARG A 66 -3.77 4.55 -7.23
CA ARG A 66 -5.14 4.37 -6.75
C ARG A 66 -5.69 3.07 -7.30
N PRO A 67 -5.97 2.07 -6.44
CA PRO A 67 -6.73 0.91 -6.87
C PRO A 67 -8.08 1.36 -7.45
N SER A 68 -8.37 0.90 -8.66
CA SER A 68 -9.62 1.14 -9.37
C SER A 68 -10.65 0.08 -9.04
N THR A 69 -10.20 -1.11 -8.64
CA THR A 69 -11.06 -2.21 -8.22
C THR A 69 -11.09 -2.34 -6.71
N ARG A 70 -12.17 -2.93 -6.20
CA ARG A 70 -12.40 -3.10 -4.76
C ARG A 70 -13.08 -4.44 -4.50
N ARG A 71 -12.28 -5.47 -4.30
CA ARG A 71 -12.71 -6.83 -4.00
C ARG A 71 -12.85 -7.04 -2.50
N PRO A 72 -14.01 -7.46 -1.97
CA PRO A 72 -14.12 -7.87 -0.58
C PRO A 72 -13.34 -9.17 -0.36
N ALA A 73 -12.56 -9.20 0.71
CA ALA A 73 -11.85 -10.38 1.20
C ALA A 73 -12.19 -10.58 2.68
N GLN A 74 -12.74 -11.74 3.00
CA GLN A 74 -13.05 -12.11 4.38
C GLN A 74 -11.79 -12.68 5.03
N ILE A 75 -11.31 -12.03 6.10
CA ILE A 75 -10.16 -12.48 6.90
C ILE A 75 -10.65 -12.69 8.33
N GLY A 76 -10.83 -13.96 8.73
CA GLY A 76 -11.51 -14.29 9.98
C GLY A 76 -12.93 -13.71 9.99
N GLN A 77 -13.25 -12.88 10.99
CA GLN A 77 -14.55 -12.20 11.10
C GLN A 77 -14.56 -10.80 10.47
N THR A 78 -13.44 -10.34 9.93
CA THR A 78 -13.30 -8.99 9.38
C THR A 78 -13.35 -9.01 7.86
N MET A 79 -14.16 -8.13 7.28
CA MET A 79 -14.13 -7.86 5.85
C MET A 79 -13.11 -6.76 5.56
N VAL A 80 -12.14 -7.05 4.71
CA VAL A 80 -11.20 -6.07 4.17
C VAL A 80 -11.42 -5.92 2.66
N PHE A 81 -10.96 -4.80 2.10
CA PHE A 81 -11.05 -4.56 0.67
C PHE A 81 -9.66 -4.49 0.07
N ILE A 82 -9.47 -5.25 -1.00
CA ILE A 82 -8.19 -5.30 -1.72
C ILE A 82 -8.44 -5.09 -3.23
N PRO A 83 -7.42 -4.72 -4.00
CA PRO A 83 -7.52 -4.74 -5.46
C PRO A 83 -7.78 -6.16 -5.97
N GLU A 84 -8.41 -6.27 -7.13
CA GLU A 84 -8.49 -7.50 -7.90
C GLU A 84 -7.09 -8.03 -8.20
N LYS A 85 -6.99 -9.35 -8.36
CA LYS A 85 -5.70 -10.03 -8.54
C LYS A 85 -4.90 -9.45 -9.70
N ALA A 86 -5.55 -9.25 -10.85
CA ALA A 86 -4.91 -8.72 -12.05
C ALA A 86 -4.43 -7.26 -11.86
N GLU A 87 -5.19 -6.44 -11.14
CA GLU A 87 -4.78 -5.07 -10.83
C GLU A 87 -3.59 -5.07 -9.86
N LEU A 88 -3.63 -5.89 -8.81
CA LEU A 88 -2.54 -6.00 -7.86
C LEU A 88 -1.24 -6.45 -8.53
N GLU A 89 -1.31 -7.40 -9.46
CA GLU A 89 -0.17 -7.82 -10.29
C GLU A 89 0.38 -6.66 -11.11
N ALA A 90 -0.48 -5.94 -11.83
CA ALA A 90 -0.09 -4.79 -12.65
C ALA A 90 0.59 -3.68 -11.82
N MET A 91 0.06 -3.40 -10.62
CA MET A 91 0.66 -2.44 -9.68
C MET A 91 2.07 -2.89 -9.25
N LEU A 92 2.24 -4.15 -8.87
CA LEU A 92 3.54 -4.69 -8.45
C LEU A 92 4.57 -4.67 -9.58
N VAL A 93 4.16 -4.98 -10.81
CA VAL A 93 5.02 -4.87 -12.00
C VAL A 93 5.42 -3.42 -12.26
N ALA A 94 4.49 -2.47 -12.15
CA ALA A 94 4.77 -1.04 -12.33
C ALA A 94 5.73 -0.47 -11.26
N PHE A 95 5.68 -0.97 -10.02
CA PHE A 95 6.61 -0.57 -8.96
C PHE A 95 8.04 -1.07 -9.21
N GLY A 96 8.18 -2.27 -9.78
CA GLY A 96 9.44 -2.74 -10.38
C GLY A 96 10.59 -3.03 -9.42
N ARG A 97 10.43 -2.89 -8.09
CA ARG A 97 11.49 -3.32 -7.16
C ARG A 97 11.63 -4.85 -7.23
N PRO A 98 12.83 -5.41 -6.96
CA PRO A 98 13.00 -6.86 -6.96
C PRO A 98 11.97 -7.63 -6.12
N LYS A 99 11.60 -7.09 -4.94
CA LYS A 99 10.56 -7.68 -4.08
C LYS A 99 9.16 -7.63 -4.70
N ASP A 100 8.82 -6.58 -5.44
CA ASP A 100 7.50 -6.44 -6.06
C ASP A 100 7.36 -7.40 -7.23
N LEU A 101 8.39 -7.52 -8.06
CA LEU A 101 8.42 -8.47 -9.17
C LEU A 101 8.33 -9.93 -8.66
N GLN A 102 8.96 -10.24 -7.53
CA GLN A 102 8.80 -11.55 -6.89
C GLN A 102 7.34 -11.77 -6.43
N ARG A 103 6.74 -10.79 -5.76
CA ARG A 103 5.33 -10.84 -5.33
C ARG A 103 4.39 -11.02 -6.52
N ALA A 104 4.61 -10.32 -7.63
CA ALA A 104 3.82 -10.44 -8.86
C ALA A 104 3.88 -11.87 -9.43
N ARG A 105 5.07 -12.47 -9.51
CA ARG A 105 5.23 -13.88 -9.95
C ARG A 105 4.51 -14.86 -9.02
N SER A 106 4.62 -14.67 -7.70
CA SER A 106 3.91 -15.51 -6.73
C SER A 106 2.39 -15.39 -6.83
N LEU A 107 1.89 -14.21 -7.20
CA LEU A 107 0.47 -13.98 -7.43
C LEU A 107 0.01 -14.70 -8.72
N ALA A 108 0.77 -14.55 -9.82
CA ALA A 108 0.48 -15.21 -11.09
C ALA A 108 0.40 -16.75 -10.96
N GLY A 109 1.31 -17.37 -10.19
CA GLY A 109 1.37 -18.83 -10.01
C GLY A 109 0.28 -19.46 -9.13
N ARG A 110 -0.60 -18.67 -8.49
CA ARG A 110 -1.73 -19.16 -7.70
C ARG A 110 -3.00 -19.14 -8.54
N SER A 111 -3.18 -20.15 -9.38
CA SER A 111 -4.40 -20.39 -10.18
C SER A 111 -5.45 -21.14 -9.37
#